data_AF-A0A1X4HRQ3-F1
#
_entry.id   AF-A0A1X4HRQ3-F1
#
_cell.length_a   1.000
_cell.length_b   1.000
_cell.length_c   1.000
_cell.angle_alpha   90.00
_cell.angle_beta   90.00
_cell.angle_gamma   90.00
#
_symmetry.space_group_name_H-M   'P 1'
#
loop_
_entity.id
_entity.type
_entity.pdbx_description
1 polymer ?
#
loop_
_entity_poly.entity_id
_entity_poly.type
_entity_poly.pdbx_seq_one_letter_code
_entity_poly.pdbx_strand_id
1 'polypeptide(L)'
;LVVVPDGDEVAHRAAERLVTEAGGDPLLRVTEVAVSRPVVPDRGDESGALVVLGAGNWTAGELTGIAEACADAGHEIVGVVVAGPVRARTTRSAGRPRDAAVPALAVGGDATGGQG
;
A
#
# COMPACT_ATOMS: atom_id res chain seq x y z
N LEU A 1 12.48 6.36 15.09
CA LEU A 1 11.61 7.31 14.35
C LEU A 1 10.67 6.54 13.43
N VAL A 2 9.42 6.96 13.28
CA VAL A 2 8.48 6.44 12.27
C VAL A 2 8.20 7.55 11.26
N VAL A 3 8.55 7.31 10.00
CA VAL A 3 8.39 8.26 8.89
C VAL A 3 7.18 7.88 8.07
N VAL A 4 6.25 8.82 7.92
CA VAL A 4 5.01 8.66 7.17
C VAL A 4 4.93 9.75 6.09
N PRO A 5 4.64 9.42 4.83
CA PRO A 5 4.38 10.43 3.82
C PRO A 5 3.13 11.25 4.13
N ASP A 6 3.23 12.57 3.98
CA ASP A 6 2.08 13.47 4.05
C ASP A 6 1.01 13.07 3.00
N GLY A 7 -0.25 13.10 3.41
CA GLY A 7 -1.40 12.73 2.56
C GLY A 7 -1.65 11.22 2.43
N ASP A 8 -0.84 10.36 3.05
CA ASP A 8 -1.10 8.92 3.13
C ASP A 8 -1.82 8.54 4.44
N GLU A 9 -3.13 8.68 4.42
CA GLU A 9 -4.02 8.34 5.54
C GLU A 9 -3.93 6.85 5.98
N VAL A 10 -3.61 5.96 5.05
CA VAL A 10 -3.50 4.52 5.35
C VAL A 10 -2.21 4.26 6.10
N ALA A 11 -1.12 4.88 5.66
CA ALA A 11 0.17 4.83 6.35
C ALA A 11 0.09 5.50 7.73
N HIS A 12 -0.56 6.65 7.84
CA HIS A 12 -0.70 7.36 9.12
C HIS A 12 -1.42 6.49 10.17
N ARG A 13 -2.56 5.91 9.81
CA ARG A 13 -3.30 4.99 10.71
C ARG A 13 -2.49 3.75 11.07
N ALA A 14 -1.72 3.21 10.12
CA ALA A 14 -0.85 2.07 10.40
C ALA A 14 0.27 2.45 11.38
N ALA A 15 0.86 3.65 11.24
CA ALA A 15 1.87 4.17 12.15
C ALA A 15 1.32 4.37 13.57
N GLU A 16 0.14 4.98 13.73
CA GLU A 16 -0.52 5.11 15.04
C GLU A 16 -0.79 3.75 15.69
N ARG A 17 -1.21 2.77 14.87
CA ARG A 17 -1.42 1.42 15.35
C ARG A 17 -0.11 0.77 15.82
N LEU A 18 0.98 0.94 15.09
CA LEU A 18 2.30 0.45 15.49
C LEU A 18 2.75 1.07 16.81
N VAL A 19 2.57 2.38 17.00
CA VAL A 19 2.88 3.06 18.27
C VAL A 19 2.08 2.46 19.42
N THR A 20 0.79 2.22 19.20
CA THR A 20 -0.12 1.64 20.21
C THR A 20 0.34 0.23 20.60
N GLU A 21 0.65 -0.62 19.61
CA GLU A 21 1.05 -2.01 19.85
C GLU A 21 2.46 -2.14 20.43
N ALA A 22 3.37 -1.20 20.12
CA ALA A 22 4.71 -1.19 20.70
C ALA A 22 4.71 -0.93 22.22
N GLY A 23 3.65 -0.32 22.77
CA GLY A 23 3.52 -0.11 24.21
C GLY A 23 4.65 0.72 24.85
N GLY A 24 5.43 1.44 24.03
CA GLY A 24 6.58 2.23 24.46
C GLY A 24 7.95 1.57 24.28
N ASP A 25 8.02 0.28 23.89
CA ASP A 25 9.27 -0.40 23.57
C ASP A 25 9.14 -1.23 22.26
N PRO A 26 9.76 -0.79 21.15
CA PRO A 26 10.61 0.39 21.02
C PRO A 26 9.83 1.71 21.12
N LEU A 27 10.52 2.80 21.48
CA LEU A 27 9.94 4.14 21.47
C LEU A 27 9.70 4.61 20.04
N LEU A 28 8.43 4.59 19.61
CA LEU A 28 8.01 5.02 18.29
C LEU A 28 7.46 6.45 18.31
N ARG A 29 8.11 7.35 17.56
CA ARG A 29 7.65 8.73 17.34
C ARG A 29 7.28 8.90 15.88
N VAL A 30 6.04 9.29 15.60
CA VAL A 30 5.55 9.48 14.23
C VAL A 30 5.92 10.88 13.73
N THR A 31 6.34 10.96 12.49
CA THR A 31 6.59 12.21 11.77
C THR A 31 6.05 12.09 10.36
N GLU A 32 5.26 13.09 9.98
CA GLU A 32 4.78 13.26 8.61
C GLU A 32 5.82 14.03 7.79
N VAL A 33 6.04 13.58 6.55
CA VAL A 33 7.05 14.11 5.67
C VAL A 33 6.44 14.42 4.31
N ALA A 34 6.58 15.66 3.87
CA ALA A 34 6.15 16.07 2.54
C ALA A 34 6.93 15.33 1.45
N VAL A 35 6.22 14.66 0.54
CA VAL A 35 6.83 13.82 -0.50
C VAL A 35 7.64 14.64 -1.51
N SER A 36 7.16 15.84 -1.86
CA SER A 36 7.83 16.70 -2.84
C SER A 36 9.12 17.32 -2.32
N ARG A 37 9.28 17.44 -1.00
CA ARG A 37 10.47 17.95 -0.35
C ARG A 37 10.61 17.34 1.04
N PRO A 38 11.13 16.10 1.13
CA PRO A 38 11.21 15.39 2.39
C PRO A 38 12.16 16.09 3.37
N VAL A 39 11.69 16.31 4.60
CA VAL A 39 12.50 16.83 5.70
C VAL A 39 12.24 15.94 6.91
N VAL A 40 13.30 15.32 7.42
CA VAL A 40 13.25 14.40 8.56
C VAL A 40 13.93 15.06 9.76
N PRO A 41 13.32 15.02 10.96
CA PRO A 41 13.94 15.56 12.17
C PRO A 41 15.17 14.74 12.56
N ASP A 42 16.28 15.42 12.86
CA ASP A 42 17.59 14.86 13.21
C ASP A 42 17.78 14.63 14.72
N ARG A 43 16.68 14.37 15.45
CA ARG A 43 16.78 14.12 16.89
C ARG A 43 17.64 12.86 17.10
N GLY A 44 18.69 12.99 17.89
CA GLY A 44 19.72 11.96 18.04
C GLY A 44 19.39 10.85 19.04
N ASP A 45 18.15 10.79 19.53
CA ASP A 45 17.72 9.83 20.55
C ASP A 45 17.14 8.55 19.93
N GLU A 46 16.83 8.59 18.63
CA GLU A 46 16.20 7.50 17.89
C GLU A 46 17.24 6.51 17.36
N SER A 47 17.01 5.20 17.55
CA SER A 47 17.91 4.14 17.07
C SER A 47 17.83 3.85 15.55
N GLY A 48 17.07 4.66 14.80
CA GLY A 48 16.83 4.47 13.35
C GLY A 48 15.42 4.86 12.90
N ALA A 49 15.16 4.74 11.60
CA ALA A 49 13.89 5.08 10.94
C ALA A 49 13.14 3.84 10.41
N LEU A 50 11.86 3.75 10.76
CA LEU A 50 10.89 2.85 10.15
C LEU A 50 10.02 3.65 9.19
N VAL A 51 10.06 3.32 7.89
CA VAL A 51 9.23 4.02 6.89
C VAL A 51 7.90 3.29 6.72
N VAL A 52 6.77 3.97 6.87
CA VAL A 52 5.43 3.39 6.70
C VAL A 52 4.77 4.02 5.50
N LEU A 53 4.32 3.19 4.55
CA LEU A 53 3.77 3.59 3.26
C LEU A 53 2.44 2.88 3.02
N GLY A 54 1.46 3.55 2.45
CA GLY A 54 0.27 2.94 1.89
C GLY A 54 0.58 2.32 0.53
N ALA A 55 -0.14 1.27 0.17
CA ALA A 55 0.04 0.63 -1.13
C ALA A 55 -0.56 1.48 -2.27
N GLY A 56 0.24 1.76 -3.31
CA GLY A 56 -0.28 2.03 -4.66
C GLY A 56 -0.18 3.45 -5.22
N ASN A 57 0.67 4.34 -4.67
CA ASN A 57 0.80 5.69 -5.23
C ASN A 57 2.23 6.28 -5.17
N TRP A 58 3.26 5.42 -5.20
CA TRP A 58 4.65 5.85 -5.03
C TRP A 58 5.48 5.62 -6.28
N THR A 59 6.21 6.65 -6.70
CA THR A 59 7.26 6.54 -7.71
C THR A 59 8.60 6.19 -7.06
N ALA A 60 9.53 5.66 -7.84
CA ALA A 60 10.88 5.39 -7.36
C ALA A 60 11.55 6.67 -6.82
N GLY A 61 11.38 7.81 -7.49
CA GLY A 61 11.98 9.08 -7.08
C GLY A 61 11.44 9.60 -5.74
N GLU A 62 10.16 9.41 -5.47
CA GLU A 62 9.56 9.78 -4.18
C GLU A 62 10.08 8.91 -3.05
N LEU A 63 10.21 7.60 -3.29
CA LEU A 63 10.80 6.68 -2.30
C LEU A 63 12.28 6.97 -2.06
N THR A 64 13.03 7.29 -3.12
CA THR A 64 14.43 7.71 -3.02
C THR A 64 14.55 9.00 -2.23
N GLY A 65 13.72 10.01 -2.49
CA GLY A 65 13.77 11.27 -1.76
C GLY A 65 13.50 11.11 -0.26
N ILE A 66 12.57 10.23 0.12
CA ILE A 66 12.33 9.89 1.53
C ILE A 66 13.55 9.20 2.13
N ALA A 67 14.15 8.24 1.41
CA ALA A 67 15.31 7.51 1.90
C ALA A 67 16.55 8.39 2.07
N GLU A 68 16.80 9.28 1.11
CA GLU A 68 17.86 10.29 1.16
C GLU A 68 17.67 11.22 2.35
N ALA A 69 16.46 11.75 2.56
CA ALA A 69 16.20 12.62 3.72
C ALA A 69 16.38 11.91 5.06
N CYS A 70 16.12 10.60 5.15
CA CYS A 70 16.43 9.82 6.35
C CYS A 70 17.95 9.73 6.58
N ALA A 71 18.71 9.44 5.52
CA ALA A 71 20.17 9.35 5.58
C ALA A 71 20.82 10.70 5.92
N ASP A 72 20.33 11.78 5.32
CA ASP A 72 20.77 13.16 5.59
C ASP A 72 20.51 13.58 7.04
N ALA A 73 19.41 13.10 7.63
CA ALA A 73 19.08 13.30 9.04
C ALA A 73 19.82 12.33 9.98
N GLY A 74 20.69 11.47 9.46
CA GLY A 74 21.48 10.51 10.24
C GLY A 74 20.73 9.26 10.70
N HIS A 75 19.51 9.03 10.20
CA HIS A 75 18.71 7.85 10.56
C HIS A 75 18.93 6.70 9.58
N GLU A 76 19.45 5.58 10.07
CA GLU A 76 19.46 4.32 9.31
C GLU A 76 18.03 3.80 9.14
N ILE A 77 17.65 3.41 7.92
CA ILE A 77 16.34 2.78 7.68
C ILE A 77 16.41 1.33 8.14
N VAL A 78 15.79 1.04 9.29
CA VAL A 78 15.77 -0.30 9.90
C VAL A 78 14.66 -1.18 9.35
N GLY A 79 13.69 -0.61 8.64
CA GLY A 79 12.61 -1.36 8.01
C GLY A 79 11.64 -0.50 7.20
N VAL A 80 10.81 -1.18 6.41
CA VAL A 80 9.72 -0.58 5.64
C VAL A 80 8.44 -1.36 5.88
N VAL A 81 7.35 -0.66 6.16
CA VAL A 81 6.00 -1.23 6.33
C VAL A 81 5.12 -0.75 5.18
N VAL A 82 4.48 -1.68 4.49
CA VAL A 82 3.49 -1.36 3.45
C VAL A 82 2.09 -1.69 3.97
N ALA A 83 1.32 -0.65 4.25
CA ALA A 83 -0.04 -0.73 4.72
C ALA A 83 -1.03 -0.78 3.55
N GLY A 84 -2.00 -1.69 3.63
CA GLY A 84 -3.07 -1.82 2.65
C GLY A 84 -4.43 -1.80 3.33
N PRO A 85 -5.45 -1.14 2.74
CA PRO A 85 -6.80 -1.22 3.27
C PRO A 85 -7.31 -2.65 3.16
N VAL A 86 -7.76 -3.23 4.27
CA VAL A 86 -8.45 -4.51 4.27
C VAL A 86 -9.84 -4.30 3.65
N ARG A 87 -10.05 -4.78 2.43
CA ARG A 87 -11.41 -4.91 1.89
C ARG A 87 -12.09 -6.05 2.63
N ALA A 88 -12.89 -5.72 3.66
CA ALA A 88 -13.85 -6.68 4.18
C ALA A 88 -14.75 -7.08 3.02
N ARG A 89 -14.54 -8.28 2.47
CA ARG A 89 -15.50 -8.88 1.53
C ARG A 89 -16.81 -8.93 2.30
N THR A 90 -17.77 -8.08 1.94
CA THR A 90 -19.16 -8.26 2.38
C THR A 90 -19.49 -9.71 2.09
N THR A 91 -19.85 -10.45 3.14
CA THR A 91 -20.37 -11.80 3.03
C THR A 91 -21.41 -11.76 1.91
N ARG A 92 -21.10 -12.42 0.80
CA ARG A 92 -22.00 -12.50 -0.36
C ARG A 92 -23.33 -12.96 0.20
N SER A 93 -24.34 -12.09 0.22
CA SER A 93 -25.69 -12.50 0.57
C SER A 93 -26.03 -13.63 -0.39
N ALA A 94 -26.25 -14.82 0.15
CA ALA A 94 -26.65 -16.00 -0.60
C ALA A 94 -28.06 -15.73 -1.15
N GLY A 95 -28.15 -15.09 -2.31
CA GLY A 95 -29.43 -14.52 -2.73
C GLY A 95 -29.42 -13.80 -4.07
N ARG A 96 -28.79 -14.39 -5.10
CA ARG A 96 -29.28 -14.18 -6.47
C ARG A 96 -29.07 -15.48 -7.25
N PRO A 97 -30.14 -16.14 -7.70
CA PRO A 97 -30.00 -17.22 -8.68
C PRO A 97 -29.20 -16.66 -9.84
N ARG A 98 -28.13 -17.37 -10.23
CA ARG A 98 -27.44 -17.08 -11.48
C ARG A 98 -28.47 -17.33 -12.57
N ASP A 99 -28.92 -16.27 -13.22
CA ASP A 99 -29.65 -16.43 -14.47
C ASP A 99 -28.68 -17.15 -15.42
N ALA A 100 -29.01 -18.40 -15.71
CA ALA A 100 -28.18 -19.26 -16.53
C ALA A 100 -28.31 -18.74 -17.96
N ALA A 101 -27.49 -17.74 -18.30
CA ALA A 101 -27.26 -17.37 -19.68
C ALA A 101 -26.61 -18.56 -20.37
N VAL A 102 -27.45 -19.39 -20.99
CA VAL A 102 -27.05 -20.48 -21.87
C VAL A 102 -26.24 -19.86 -23.01
N PRO A 103 -24.96 -20.20 -23.18
CA PRO A 103 -24.22 -19.76 -24.35
C PRO A 103 -24.87 -20.41 -25.59
N ALA A 104 -25.41 -19.59 -26.49
CA ALA A 104 -25.88 -20.07 -27.77
C ALA A 104 -24.66 -20.53 -28.58
N LEU A 105 -24.46 -21.85 -28.67
CA LEU A 105 -23.52 -22.46 -29.60
C LEU A 105 -24.00 -22.14 -31.02
N ALA A 106 -23.23 -21.33 -31.74
CA ALA A 106 -23.43 -21.11 -33.16
C ALA A 106 -23.15 -22.42 -33.91
N VAL A 107 -24.23 -23.07 -34.37
CA VAL A 107 -24.19 -24.19 -35.30
C VAL A 107 -23.70 -23.64 -36.63
N GLY A 108 -22.44 -23.93 -36.98
CA GLY A 108 -21.94 -23.75 -38.33
C GLY A 108 -22.66 -24.73 -39.24
N GLY A 109 -23.56 -24.21 -40.09
CA GLY A 109 -24.31 -25.00 -41.05
C GLY A 109 -23.42 -25.56 -42.16
N ASP A 110 -23.67 -26.82 -42.49
CA ASP A 110 -23.18 -27.50 -43.69
C ASP A 110 -23.54 -26.70 -44.95
N ALA A 111 -22.54 -26.38 -45.75
CA ALA A 111 -22.72 -25.92 -47.13
C ALA A 111 -22.19 -27.00 -48.09
N THR A 112 -23.14 -27.64 -48.76
CA THR A 112 -22.96 -28.60 -49.85
C THR A 112 -22.51 -27.92 -51.15
N GLY A 113 -21.65 -28.58 -51.92
CA GLY A 113 -21.41 -28.35 -53.36
C GLY A 113 -19.97 -27.87 -53.66
N GLY A 114 -19.22 -28.40 -54.63
CA GLY A 114 -19.46 -29.37 -55.69
C GLY A 114 -18.36 -29.20 -56.76
N GLN A 115 -17.70 -30.31 -57.11
CA GLN A 115 -17.06 -30.68 -58.38
C GLN A 115 -16.22 -29.65 -59.17
N GLY A 116 -14.93 -29.99 -59.32
CA GLY A 116 -14.02 -29.63 -60.39
C GLY A 116 -12.91 -30.66 -60.46
#